data_AF-A0A915B9I4-F1
#
_entry.id   AF-A0A915B9I4-F1
#
_cell.length_a   1.000
_cell.length_b   1.000
_cell.length_c   1.000
_cell.angle_alpha   90.00
_cell.angle_beta   90.00
_cell.angle_gamma   90.00
#
_symmetry.space_group_name_H-M   'P 1'
#
loop_
_entity.id
_entity.type
_entity.pdbx_description
1 polymer ?
#
loop_
_entity_poly.entity_id
_entity_poly.type
_entity_poly.pdbx_seq_one_letter_code
_entity_poly.pdbx_strand_id
1 'polypeptide(L)'
;MKAKALGKKVRHFDPKVWNSQSFDAMKCAVYEKFSQNEVIRRQLFSTENSTMVECSPRDRVWGIGMGIKNKLATVPSKWRGENRLGKVLMRVRDELSALEQFAGEVVEEKGKNIFCANIESHCDNDEIESGKKHQNEASVESRSGKAVRGNRKRKIPK
;
A
#
# COMPACT_ATOMS: atom_id res chain seq x y z
N MET A 1 -22.60 -2.61 13.45
CA MET A 1 -22.88 -4.01 13.86
C MET A 1 -24.30 -4.49 13.55
N LYS A 2 -25.36 -3.68 13.73
CA LYS A 2 -26.77 -4.08 13.46
C LYS A 2 -27.04 -4.51 12.01
N ALA A 3 -26.61 -3.73 11.02
CA ALA A 3 -26.81 -4.06 9.60
C ALA A 3 -26.16 -5.40 9.18
N LYS A 4 -24.93 -5.67 9.62
CA LYS A 4 -24.23 -6.94 9.35
C LYS A 4 -24.96 -8.14 9.97
N ALA A 5 -25.53 -7.99 11.16
CA ALA A 5 -26.30 -9.04 11.79
C ALA A 5 -27.61 -9.32 11.04
N LEU A 6 -28.28 -8.28 10.53
CA LEU A 6 -29.48 -8.41 9.71
C LEU A 6 -29.19 -9.06 8.35
N GLY A 7 -28.07 -8.70 7.71
CA GLY A 7 -27.65 -9.30 6.44
C GLY A 7 -27.46 -10.82 6.53
N LYS A 8 -27.03 -11.34 7.69
CA LYS A 8 -26.93 -12.80 7.93
C LYS A 8 -28.28 -13.52 8.00
N LYS A 9 -29.38 -12.79 8.17
CA LYS A 9 -30.75 -13.34 8.27
C LYS A 9 -31.49 -13.36 6.94
N VAL A 10 -30.87 -12.91 5.84
CA VAL A 10 -31.48 -12.93 4.50
C VAL A 10 -31.75 -14.37 4.11
N ARG A 11 -33.03 -14.70 3.89
CA ARG A 11 -33.46 -16.03 3.44
C ARG A 11 -33.21 -16.15 1.93
N HIS A 12 -32.88 -17.37 1.48
CA HIS A 12 -32.63 -17.66 0.07
C HIS A 12 -31.54 -16.79 -0.57
N PHE A 13 -30.51 -16.43 0.20
CA PHE A 13 -29.36 -15.69 -0.32
C PHE A 13 -28.63 -16.53 -1.38
N ASP A 14 -28.57 -16.02 -2.61
CA ASP A 14 -27.76 -16.59 -3.68
C ASP A 14 -26.48 -15.76 -3.87
N PRO A 15 -25.30 -16.32 -3.52
CA PRO A 15 -24.03 -15.64 -3.71
C PRO A 15 -23.75 -15.26 -5.16
N LYS A 16 -24.22 -16.03 -6.15
CA LYS A 16 -23.99 -15.75 -7.58
C LYS A 16 -24.76 -14.51 -8.02
N VAL A 17 -26.04 -14.43 -7.67
CA VAL A 17 -26.87 -13.25 -7.94
C VAL A 17 -26.26 -12.03 -7.25
N TRP A 18 -25.94 -12.14 -5.96
CA TRP A 18 -25.30 -11.04 -5.23
C TRP A 18 -23.98 -10.62 -5.85
N ASN A 19 -23.11 -11.56 -6.21
CA ASN A 19 -21.80 -11.24 -6.81
C ASN A 19 -21.92 -10.49 -8.13
N SER A 20 -23.01 -10.69 -8.89
CA SER A 20 -23.29 -9.98 -10.15
C SER A 20 -23.76 -8.54 -9.95
N GLN A 21 -24.40 -8.21 -8.83
CA GLN A 21 -24.99 -6.88 -8.58
C GLN A 21 -24.23 -6.05 -7.53
N SER A 22 -23.49 -6.72 -6.65
CA SER A 22 -22.85 -6.11 -5.48
C SER A 22 -21.88 -4.99 -5.83
N PHE A 23 -21.21 -5.09 -6.98
CA PHE A 23 -20.28 -4.06 -7.44
C PHE A 23 -21.01 -2.74 -7.69
N ASP A 24 -22.11 -2.76 -8.44
CA ASP A 24 -22.89 -1.56 -8.75
C ASP A 24 -23.56 -1.00 -7.51
N ALA A 25 -24.14 -1.87 -6.66
CA ALA A 25 -24.71 -1.45 -5.39
C ALA A 25 -23.67 -0.75 -4.49
N MET A 26 -22.45 -1.28 -4.41
CA MET A 26 -21.35 -0.64 -3.69
C MET A 26 -20.93 0.67 -4.35
N LYS A 27 -20.85 0.71 -5.69
CA LYS A 27 -20.51 1.93 -6.42
C LYS A 27 -21.49 3.05 -6.13
N CYS A 28 -22.80 2.79 -6.18
CA CYS A 28 -23.83 3.75 -5.80
C CYS A 28 -23.63 4.24 -4.37
N ALA A 29 -23.45 3.34 -3.40
CA ALA A 29 -23.25 3.73 -2.01
C ALA A 29 -21.99 4.57 -1.79
N VAL A 30 -20.89 4.23 -2.46
CA VAL A 30 -19.63 4.97 -2.40
C VAL A 30 -19.78 6.32 -3.10
N TYR A 31 -20.40 6.37 -4.28
CA TYR A 31 -20.68 7.61 -5.00
C TYR A 31 -21.48 8.60 -4.14
N GLU A 32 -22.58 8.16 -3.53
CA GLU A 32 -23.39 9.00 -2.63
C GLU A 32 -22.58 9.47 -1.42
N LYS A 33 -21.79 8.57 -0.83
CA LYS A 33 -20.94 8.91 0.31
C LYS A 33 -19.97 10.05 -0.01
N PHE A 34 -19.27 9.98 -1.14
CA PHE A 34 -18.27 10.98 -1.51
C PHE A 34 -18.89 12.23 -2.15
N SER A 35 -19.98 12.13 -2.90
CA SER A 35 -20.66 13.32 -3.46
C SER A 35 -21.27 14.21 -2.38
N GLN A 36 -21.78 13.63 -1.29
CA GLN A 36 -22.43 14.39 -0.21
C GLN A 36 -21.44 15.01 0.80
N ASN A 37 -20.20 14.53 0.87
CA ASN A 37 -19.24 14.96 1.89
C ASN A 37 -17.92 15.47 1.27
N GLU A 38 -17.73 16.78 1.33
CA GLU A 38 -16.59 17.48 0.74
C GLU A 38 -15.24 17.01 1.28
N VAL A 39 -15.11 16.84 2.61
CA VAL A 39 -13.83 16.51 3.25
C VAL A 39 -13.27 15.20 2.70
N ILE A 40 -14.09 14.14 2.66
CA ILE A 40 -13.63 12.85 2.15
C ILE A 40 -13.54 12.83 0.63
N ARG A 41 -14.32 13.64 -0.09
CA ARG A 41 -14.20 13.80 -1.54
C ARG A 41 -12.87 14.40 -1.95
N ARG A 42 -12.44 15.46 -1.27
CA ARG A 42 -11.11 16.05 -1.44
C ARG A 42 -10.00 15.04 -1.15
N GLN A 43 -10.14 14.24 -0.09
CA GLN A 43 -9.23 13.13 0.20
C GLN A 43 -9.21 12.07 -0.91
N LEU A 44 -10.33 11.82 -1.58
CA LEU A 44 -10.38 10.92 -2.73
C LEU A 44 -9.65 11.52 -3.94
N PHE A 45 -9.82 12.81 -4.20
CA PHE A 45 -9.14 13.50 -5.30
C PHE A 45 -7.62 13.62 -5.08
N SER A 46 -7.16 13.78 -3.85
CA SER A 46 -5.72 13.84 -3.54
C SER A 46 -4.98 12.51 -3.79
N THR A 47 -5.71 11.41 -4.02
CA THR A 47 -5.10 10.14 -4.47
C THR A 47 -4.66 10.17 -5.94
N GLU A 48 -5.13 11.17 -6.70
CA GLU A 48 -4.81 11.37 -8.12
C GLU A 48 -4.95 10.07 -8.93
N ASN A 49 -3.89 9.63 -9.60
CA ASN A 49 -3.87 8.41 -10.42
C ASN A 49 -3.42 7.17 -9.64
N SER A 50 -3.32 7.25 -8.31
CA SER A 50 -2.86 6.14 -7.48
C SER A 50 -3.85 4.97 -7.52
N THR A 51 -3.31 3.76 -7.46
CA THR A 51 -4.12 2.55 -7.30
C THR A 51 -4.52 2.41 -5.84
N MET A 52 -5.82 2.46 -5.56
CA MET A 52 -6.34 2.27 -4.21
C MET A 52 -6.51 0.79 -3.87
N VAL A 53 -6.16 0.40 -2.64
CA VAL A 53 -6.08 -0.99 -2.23
C VAL A 53 -6.64 -1.20 -0.83
N GLU A 54 -7.59 -2.14 -0.69
CA GLU A 54 -8.07 -2.59 0.62
C GLU A 54 -7.19 -3.76 1.13
N CYS A 55 -6.29 -3.44 2.04
CA CYS A 55 -5.29 -4.35 2.61
C CYS A 55 -5.84 -5.25 3.72
N SER A 56 -6.86 -6.04 3.39
CA SER A 56 -7.45 -7.04 4.28
C SER A 56 -6.89 -8.45 4.02
N PRO A 57 -6.23 -9.12 5.00
CA PRO A 57 -5.74 -10.49 4.83
C PRO A 57 -6.85 -11.53 4.63
N ARG A 58 -8.06 -11.24 5.12
CA ARG A 58 -9.18 -12.19 5.16
C ARG A 58 -10.17 -11.98 4.02
N ASP A 59 -10.20 -10.79 3.44
CA ASP A 59 -11.12 -10.46 2.35
C ASP A 59 -10.43 -10.60 0.99
N ARG A 60 -10.88 -11.59 0.21
CA ARG A 60 -10.39 -11.85 -1.15
C ARG A 60 -11.32 -11.32 -2.24
N VAL A 61 -12.49 -10.78 -1.89
CA VAL A 61 -13.45 -10.25 -2.86
C VAL A 61 -13.32 -8.73 -2.91
N TRP A 62 -13.47 -8.07 -1.76
CA TRP A 62 -13.38 -6.61 -1.68
C TRP A 62 -11.95 -6.13 -1.48
N GLY A 63 -11.10 -6.93 -0.84
CA GLY A 63 -9.68 -6.65 -0.61
C GLY A 63 -8.72 -7.49 -1.46
N ILE A 64 -7.43 -7.31 -1.19
CA ILE A 64 -6.34 -8.03 -1.89
C ILE A 64 -5.96 -9.37 -1.24
N GLY A 65 -6.61 -9.76 -0.15
CA GLY A 65 -6.28 -10.98 0.60
C GLY A 65 -4.90 -10.95 1.26
N MET A 66 -4.36 -9.75 1.52
CA MET A 66 -3.06 -9.51 2.14
C MET A 66 -3.15 -8.31 3.10
N GLY A 67 -2.34 -8.31 4.15
CA GLY A 67 -2.28 -7.19 5.11
C GLY A 67 -1.37 -6.07 4.64
N ILE A 68 -1.55 -4.88 5.21
CA ILE A 68 -0.80 -3.67 4.84
C ILE A 68 0.72 -3.80 5.00
N LYS A 69 1.18 -4.59 5.99
CA LYS A 69 2.61 -4.86 6.23
C LYS A 69 3.22 -5.89 5.27
N ASN A 70 2.42 -6.51 4.41
CA ASN A 70 2.92 -7.50 3.46
C ASN A 70 3.66 -6.78 2.31
N LYS A 71 4.94 -7.10 2.11
CA LYS A 71 5.77 -6.52 1.04
C LYS A 71 5.21 -6.72 -0.37
N LEU A 72 4.35 -7.74 -0.56
CA LEU A 72 3.70 -8.04 -1.84
C LEU A 72 2.38 -7.27 -2.03
N ALA A 73 1.90 -6.51 -1.03
CA ALA A 73 0.67 -5.74 -1.13
C ALA A 73 0.74 -4.64 -2.21
N THR A 74 1.94 -4.16 -2.54
CA THR A 74 2.19 -3.19 -3.61
C THR A 74 2.40 -3.84 -4.99
N VAL A 75 2.30 -5.17 -5.10
CA VAL A 75 2.54 -5.92 -6.34
C VAL A 75 1.23 -6.56 -6.82
N PRO A 76 0.46 -5.92 -7.73
CA PRO A 76 -0.86 -6.40 -8.14
C PRO A 76 -0.91 -7.85 -8.64
N SER A 77 0.14 -8.31 -9.33
CA SER A 77 0.25 -9.68 -9.82
C SER A 77 0.40 -10.74 -8.72
N LYS A 78 0.65 -10.33 -7.48
CA LYS A 78 0.78 -11.22 -6.31
C LYS A 78 -0.41 -11.15 -5.36
N TRP A 79 -1.41 -10.32 -5.67
CA TRP A 79 -2.62 -10.24 -4.86
C TRP A 79 -3.39 -11.57 -4.88
N ARG A 80 -4.00 -11.88 -3.75
CA ARG A 80 -4.80 -13.11 -3.54
C ARG A 80 -6.30 -12.82 -3.56
N GLY A 81 -6.67 -11.58 -3.86
CA GLY A 81 -8.04 -11.10 -3.89
C GLY A 81 -8.27 -10.11 -5.02
N GLU A 82 -9.54 -9.79 -5.25
CA GLU A 82 -9.98 -9.06 -6.44
C GLU A 82 -9.91 -7.52 -6.32
N ASN A 83 -9.70 -7.00 -5.09
CA ASN A 83 -9.67 -5.57 -4.78
C ASN A 83 -10.89 -4.81 -5.34
N ARG A 84 -12.11 -5.38 -5.24
CA ARG A 84 -13.32 -4.73 -5.77
C ARG A 84 -13.55 -3.34 -5.14
N LEU A 85 -13.25 -3.16 -3.86
CA LEU A 85 -13.45 -1.87 -3.20
C LEU A 85 -12.52 -0.79 -3.78
N GLY A 86 -11.24 -1.12 -3.97
CA GLY A 86 -10.29 -0.21 -4.62
C GLY A 86 -10.74 0.19 -6.02
N LYS A 87 -11.21 -0.77 -6.82
CA LYS A 87 -11.77 -0.50 -8.17
C LYS A 87 -12.99 0.42 -8.12
N VAL A 88 -13.91 0.21 -7.17
CA VAL A 88 -15.07 1.09 -6.96
C VAL A 88 -14.62 2.51 -6.62
N LEU A 89 -13.69 2.67 -5.67
CA LEU A 89 -13.19 3.99 -5.25
C LEU A 89 -12.53 4.75 -6.41
N MET A 90 -11.69 4.08 -7.19
CA MET A 90 -11.07 4.68 -8.38
C MET A 90 -12.13 5.07 -9.42
N ARG A 91 -13.14 4.22 -9.66
CA ARG A 91 -14.21 4.55 -10.60
C ARG A 91 -15.03 5.76 -10.14
N VAL A 92 -15.36 5.83 -8.86
CA VAL A 92 -16.09 6.97 -8.26
C VAL A 92 -15.25 8.25 -8.31
N ARG A 93 -13.94 8.17 -8.03
CA ARG A 93 -13.01 9.29 -8.18
C ARG A 93 -13.04 9.84 -9.60
N ASP A 94 -12.92 8.98 -10.59
CA ASP A 94 -12.91 9.36 -12.00
C ASP A 94 -14.27 9.95 -12.43
N GLU A 95 -15.38 9.36 -11.99
CA GLU A 95 -16.74 9.88 -12.25
C GLU A 95 -16.97 11.25 -11.61
N LEU A 96 -16.60 11.45 -10.34
CA LEU A 96 -16.80 12.73 -9.64
C LEU A 96 -15.86 13.82 -10.15
N SER A 97 -14.61 13.50 -10.44
CA SER A 97 -13.63 14.49 -10.92
C SER A 97 -13.93 15.03 -12.33
N ALA A 98 -14.74 14.30 -13.11
CA ALA A 98 -15.22 14.74 -14.41
C ALA A 98 -16.40 15.73 -14.33
N LEU A 99 -17.02 15.90 -13.15
CA LEU A 99 -18.12 16.84 -12.97
C LEU A 99 -17.58 18.26 -12.78
N GLU A 100 -18.10 19.20 -13.58
CA GLU A 100 -17.69 20.60 -13.57
C GLU A 100 -17.83 21.25 -12.18
N GLN A 101 -18.88 20.87 -11.43
CA GLN A 101 -19.12 21.36 -10.07
C GLN A 101 -17.99 21.06 -9.07
N PHE A 102 -17.15 20.06 -9.34
CA PHE A 102 -16.03 19.67 -8.47
C PHE A 102 -14.66 20.04 -9.06
N ALA A 103 -14.60 20.72 -10.21
CA ALA A 103 -13.34 21.04 -10.88
C ALA A 103 -12.39 21.86 -10.00
N GLY A 104 -12.92 22.80 -9.20
CA GLY A 104 -12.13 23.59 -8.25
C GLY A 104 -11.45 22.73 -7.19
N GLU A 105 -12.20 21.78 -6.59
CA GLU A 105 -11.66 20.85 -5.59
C GLU A 105 -10.56 19.97 -6.18
N VAL A 106 -10.74 19.47 -7.41
CA VAL A 106 -9.73 18.66 -8.09
C VAL A 106 -8.44 19.45 -8.31
N VAL A 107 -8.54 20.71 -8.74
CA VAL A 107 -7.37 21.57 -8.95
C VAL A 107 -6.66 21.86 -7.63
N GLU A 108 -7.41 22.10 -6.56
CA GLU A 108 -6.84 22.36 -5.25
C GLU A 108 -6.10 21.14 -4.68
N GLU A 109 -6.60 19.92 -4.87
CA GLU A 109 -6.01 18.72 -4.26
C GLU A 109 -4.84 18.12 -5.05
N LYS A 110 -4.63 18.54 -6.30
CA LYS A 110 -3.45 18.14 -7.10
C LYS A 110 -2.15 18.54 -6.41
N GLY A 111 -1.21 17.60 -6.32
CA GLY A 111 0.12 17.81 -5.77
C GLY A 111 0.18 17.88 -4.24
N LYS A 112 -0.96 17.86 -3.53
CA LYS A 112 -1.01 17.86 -2.06
C LYS A 112 -0.72 16.48 -1.43
N ASN A 113 -0.07 15.57 -2.15
CA ASN A 113 0.04 14.13 -1.83
C ASN A 113 0.52 13.88 -0.38
N ILE A 114 -0.43 13.80 0.54
CA ILE A 114 -0.22 13.60 1.99
C ILE A 114 -0.14 12.10 2.34
N PHE A 115 -0.47 11.21 1.40
CA PHE A 115 -0.66 9.80 1.73
C PHE A 115 0.61 8.94 1.67
N CYS A 116 1.72 9.46 1.14
CA CYS A 116 3.03 8.78 1.16
C CYS A 116 3.95 9.19 2.33
N ALA A 117 3.62 10.24 3.10
CA ALA A 117 4.58 10.80 4.08
C ALA A 117 4.54 10.16 5.49
N ASN A 118 3.53 9.34 5.83
CA ASN A 118 3.29 8.91 7.23
C ASN A 118 3.33 7.39 7.49
N ILE A 119 4.25 6.65 6.86
CA ILE A 119 4.55 5.24 7.23
C ILE A 119 5.96 5.07 7.87
N GLU A 120 6.74 6.13 8.05
CA GLU A 120 8.13 6.02 8.55
C GLU A 120 8.39 6.45 10.02
N SER A 121 7.39 6.62 10.89
CA SER A 121 7.66 7.13 12.27
C SER A 121 7.10 6.32 13.43
N HIS A 122 6.96 5.00 13.33
CA HIS A 122 6.70 4.19 14.53
C HIS A 122 7.20 2.74 14.53
N CYS A 123 8.37 2.50 13.94
CA CYS A 123 9.15 1.30 14.24
C CYS A 123 10.41 1.71 15.00
N ASP A 124 10.25 2.25 16.20
CA ASP A 124 11.37 2.45 17.11
C ASP A 124 11.62 1.17 17.91
N ASN A 125 12.84 0.66 17.70
CA ASN A 125 13.75 0.14 18.72
C ASN A 125 13.30 -1.08 19.53
N ASP A 126 13.79 -2.25 19.09
CA ASP A 126 14.25 -3.28 20.01
C ASP A 126 15.78 -3.40 19.90
N GLU A 127 16.40 -3.18 21.05
CA GLU A 127 17.81 -3.20 21.40
C GLU A 127 18.61 -4.36 20.80
N ILE A 128 19.81 -4.06 20.30
CA ILE A 128 21.00 -4.87 20.60
C ILE A 128 22.11 -3.91 21.01
N GLU A 129 22.22 -3.71 22.32
CA GLU A 129 23.37 -3.13 22.98
C GLU A 129 24.51 -4.17 23.03
N SER A 130 25.69 -3.85 22.51
CA SER A 130 26.98 -4.08 23.17
C SER A 130 28.15 -3.73 22.26
N GLY A 131 29.12 -2.99 22.80
CA GLY A 131 30.49 -2.96 22.27
C GLY A 131 31.05 -1.61 21.82
N LYS A 132 31.11 -0.62 22.71
CA LYS A 132 31.98 0.57 22.54
C LYS A 132 33.45 0.15 22.51
N LYS A 133 34.25 0.76 21.62
CA LYS A 133 35.45 1.54 21.99
C LYS A 133 36.00 2.36 20.81
N HIS A 134 36.00 3.68 21.01
CA HIS A 134 36.85 4.67 20.35
C HIS A 134 38.35 4.33 20.48
N GLN A 135 39.19 4.74 19.53
CA GLN A 135 40.01 5.96 19.63
C GLN A 135 40.86 6.19 18.38
N ASN A 136 41.09 7.47 18.10
CA ASN A 136 41.82 8.04 16.98
C ASN A 136 43.35 7.98 17.15
N GLU A 137 44.01 8.27 16.03
CA GLU A 137 45.18 9.16 15.89
C GLU A 137 46.61 8.59 15.77
N ALA A 138 47.35 9.33 14.94
CA ALA A 138 48.79 9.47 14.80
C ALA A 138 49.55 8.56 13.81
N SER A 139 49.94 9.22 12.72
CA SER A 139 51.08 9.02 11.83
C SER A 139 52.33 8.40 12.48
N VAL A 140 53.12 7.68 11.67
CA VAL A 140 54.56 7.92 11.37
C VAL A 140 55.19 6.65 10.76
N GLU A 141 55.50 6.77 9.47
CA GLU A 141 56.77 6.45 8.80
C GLU A 141 57.56 5.13 9.03
N SER A 142 57.91 4.56 7.87
CA SER A 142 59.21 3.98 7.47
C SER A 142 59.54 2.50 7.69
N ARG A 143 60.04 1.93 6.57
CA ARG A 143 60.97 0.78 6.41
C ARG A 143 60.38 -0.59 6.76
N SER A 144 60.62 -1.69 6.04
CA SER A 144 61.55 -2.07 4.98
C SER A 144 61.28 -3.55 4.65
N GLY A 145 61.64 -4.03 3.46
CA GLY A 145 62.19 -5.40 3.31
C GLY A 145 61.31 -6.48 2.65
N LYS A 146 61.54 -6.64 1.35
CA LYS A 146 61.81 -7.90 0.61
C LYS A 146 60.93 -9.17 0.82
N ALA A 147 60.35 -9.56 -0.33
CA ALA A 147 60.46 -10.87 -1.01
C ALA A 147 59.92 -12.16 -0.33
N VAL A 148 59.04 -12.89 -1.04
CA VAL A 148 59.39 -14.11 -1.83
C VAL A 148 58.10 -14.81 -2.33
N ARG A 149 58.26 -15.38 -3.53
CA ARG A 149 57.37 -16.24 -4.34
C ARG A 149 56.59 -17.33 -3.57
N GLY A 150 55.42 -17.71 -4.11
CA GLY A 150 54.77 -18.97 -3.71
C GLY A 150 53.47 -19.30 -4.45
N ASN A 151 53.60 -19.91 -5.63
CA ASN A 151 52.56 -20.55 -6.45
C ASN A 151 51.46 -21.31 -5.66
N ARG A 152 50.21 -21.27 -6.13
CA ARG A 152 49.29 -22.44 -6.15
C ARG A 152 48.05 -22.20 -7.03
N LYS A 153 48.07 -22.86 -8.19
CA LYS A 153 46.90 -23.16 -9.05
C LYS A 153 45.87 -23.99 -8.29
N ARG A 154 44.58 -23.91 -8.70
CA ARG A 154 43.59 -25.01 -8.80
C ARG A 154 42.31 -24.43 -9.43
N LYS A 155 42.08 -24.63 -10.73
CA LYS A 155 41.28 -25.70 -11.35
C LYS A 155 39.83 -25.76 -10.85
N ILE A 156 38.91 -25.30 -11.70
CA ILE A 156 37.46 -25.49 -11.67
C ILE A 156 37.14 -26.66 -12.61
N PRO A 157 36.34 -27.67 -12.21
CA PRO A 157 35.73 -28.62 -13.14
C PRO A 157 34.28 -28.23 -13.50
N LYS A 158 33.84 -28.80 -14.63
CA LYS A 158 32.59 -28.58 -15.36
C LYS A 158 31.33 -28.97 -14.59
#